data_AF-A0A2R6BUU2-F1
#
_entry.id   AF-A0A2R6BUU2-F1
#
_cell.length_a   1.000
_cell.length_b   1.000
_cell.length_c   1.000
_cell.angle_alpha   90.00
_cell.angle_beta   90.00
_cell.angle_gamma   90.00
#
_symmetry.space_group_name_H-M   'P 1'
#
loop_
_entity.id
_entity.type
_entity.pdbx_description
1 polymer ?
#
loop_
_entity_poly.entity_id
_entity_poly.type
_entity_poly.pdbx_seq_one_letter_code
_entity_poly.pdbx_strand_id
1 'polypeptide(L)' 'MPSHGSLTKAGKVRSATPKIEPKPRRSPIPRHKRRVNYLRRFVYAKPAESAGRR' A
#
# COMPACT_ATOMS: atom_id res chain seq x y z
N MET A 1 -7.64 9.47 43.90
CA MET A 1 -7.08 8.80 42.69
C MET A 1 -6.48 9.86 41.80
N PRO A 2 -5.26 9.68 41.25
CA PRO A 2 -4.74 10.60 40.25
C PRO A 2 -5.59 10.45 39.00
N SER A 3 -6.30 11.51 38.63
CA SER A 3 -7.28 11.53 37.54
C SER A 3 -6.63 11.52 36.15
N HIS A 4 -5.32 11.74 36.05
CA HIS A 4 -4.63 11.97 34.78
C HIS A 4 -3.32 11.19 34.66
N GLY A 5 -3.17 10.49 33.53
CA GLY A 5 -1.98 9.71 33.18
C GLY A 5 -0.85 10.56 32.56
N SER A 6 0.30 9.92 32.28
CA SER A 6 1.48 10.61 31.72
C SER A 6 1.31 10.94 30.23
N LEU A 7 1.35 12.22 29.89
CA LEU A 7 1.30 12.72 28.51
C LEU A 7 2.64 12.55 27.74
N THR A 8 3.70 12.11 28.40
CA THR A 8 5.07 12.06 27.86
C THR A 8 5.23 11.16 26.63
N LYS A 9 4.32 10.20 26.42
CA LYS A 9 4.34 9.27 25.27
C LYS A 9 3.59 9.80 24.05
N ALA A 10 2.91 10.94 24.15
CA ALA A 10 2.13 11.48 23.05
C ALA A 10 3.03 11.79 21.84
N GLY A 11 2.68 11.24 20.68
CA GLY A 11 3.38 11.51 19.42
C GLY A 11 4.77 10.88 19.26
N LYS A 12 5.31 10.17 20.26
CA LYS A 12 6.68 9.58 20.25
C LYS A 12 7.01 8.83 18.96
N VAL A 13 6.09 7.98 18.49
CA VAL A 13 6.32 7.15 17.30
C VAL A 13 6.29 8.00 16.03
N ARG A 14 5.39 8.99 15.96
CA ARG A 14 5.23 9.85 14.78
C ARG A 14 6.41 10.83 14.60
N SER A 15 6.99 11.31 15.70
CA SER A 15 8.19 12.14 15.66
C SER A 15 9.47 11.33 15.41
N ALA A 16 9.52 10.08 15.85
CA ALA A 16 10.66 9.19 15.60
C ALA A 16 10.78 8.73 14.13
N THR A 17 9.66 8.64 13.39
CA THR A 17 9.69 8.21 11.99
C THR A 17 10.22 9.31 11.07
N PRO A 18 11.31 9.08 10.31
CA PRO A 18 11.80 10.06 9.35
C PRO A 18 10.78 10.27 8.23
N LYS A 19 10.61 11.51 7.79
CA LYS A 19 9.70 11.85 6.69
C LYS A 19 10.37 11.50 5.36
N ILE A 20 9.73 10.60 4.59
CA ILE A 20 10.17 10.23 3.24
C ILE A 20 9.24 10.90 2.22
N GLU A 21 9.82 11.51 1.19
CA GLU A 21 9.08 12.14 0.11
C GLU A 21 8.47 11.11 -0.86
N PRO A 22 7.27 11.37 -1.40
CA PRO A 22 6.66 10.49 -2.38
C PRO A 22 7.38 10.58 -3.74
N LYS A 23 7.66 9.43 -4.36
CA LYS A 23 8.13 9.38 -5.75
C LYS A 23 7.04 9.92 -6.69
N PRO A 24 7.35 10.78 -7.68
CA PRO A 24 6.37 11.24 -8.65
C PRO A 24 5.84 10.07 -9.48
N ARG A 25 4.52 9.98 -9.65
CA ARG A 25 3.85 8.94 -10.45
C ARG A 25 2.85 9.58 -11.41
N ARG A 26 2.84 9.13 -12.66
CA ARG A 26 1.81 9.49 -13.63
C ARG A 26 0.78 8.37 -13.72
N SER A 27 -0.49 8.71 -13.53
CA SER A 27 -1.59 7.77 -13.72
C SER A 27 -1.94 7.68 -15.21
N PRO A 28 -2.02 6.48 -15.80
CA PRO A 28 -2.42 6.33 -17.19
C PRO A 28 -3.90 6.67 -17.39
N ILE A 29 -4.25 7.10 -18.60
CA ILE A 29 -5.63 7.36 -19.02
C ILE A 29 -6.51 6.11 -18.80
N PRO A 30 -7.79 6.24 -18.42
CA PRO A 30 -8.66 5.11 -18.11
C PRO A 30 -8.68 3.99 -19.17
N ARG A 31 -8.66 4.34 -20.46
CA ARG A 31 -8.58 3.37 -21.58
C ARG A 31 -7.36 2.47 -21.48
N HIS A 32 -6.18 3.05 -21.27
CA HIS A 32 -4.93 2.31 -21.12
C HIS A 32 -4.94 1.46 -19.85
N LYS A 33 -5.42 2.01 -18.72
CA LYS A 33 -5.56 1.27 -17.46
C LYS A 33 -6.46 0.03 -17.62
N ARG A 34 -7.60 0.16 -18.30
CA ARG A 34 -8.52 -0.95 -18.57
C ARG A 34 -7.86 -2.03 -19.44
N ARG A 35 -7.17 -1.64 -20.52
CA ARG A 35 -6.45 -2.59 -21.40
C ARG A 35 -5.38 -3.37 -20.63
N VAL A 36 -4.52 -2.70 -19.88
CA VAL A 36 -3.46 -3.36 -19.09
C VAL A 36 -4.04 -4.29 -18.03
N ASN A 37 -5.12 -3.88 -17.35
CA ASN A 37 -5.78 -4.72 -16.36
C ASN A 37 -6.42 -5.97 -16.99
N TYR A 38 -7.04 -5.84 -18.16
CA TYR A 38 -7.59 -6.98 -18.88
C TYR A 38 -6.49 -7.98 -19.26
N LEU A 39 -5.41 -7.48 -19.88
CA LEU A 39 -4.27 -8.31 -20.26
C LEU A 39 -3.68 -9.03 -19.03
N ARG A 40 -3.43 -8.31 -17.93
CA ARG A 40 -2.87 -8.89 -16.71
C ARG A 40 -3.80 -9.94 -16.06
N ARG A 41 -5.12 -9.72 -16.06
CA ARG A 41 -6.09 -10.56 -15.33
C ARG A 41 -6.60 -11.76 -16.12
N PHE A 42 -6.66 -11.67 -17.45
CA PHE A 42 -7.32 -12.69 -18.27
C PHE A 42 -6.37 -13.31 -19.28
N VAL A 43 -5.47 -12.53 -19.89
CA VAL A 43 -4.55 -13.06 -20.93
C VAL A 43 -3.28 -13.64 -20.30
N TYR A 44 -2.70 -12.95 -19.33
CA TYR A 44 -1.45 -13.34 -18.68
C TYR A 44 -1.63 -13.99 -17.31
N ALA A 45 -2.88 -14.16 -16.85
CA ALA A 45 -3.14 -14.85 -15.61
C ALA A 45 -2.76 -16.33 -15.78
N LYS A 46 -1.81 -16.80 -14.96
CA LYS A 46 -1.52 -18.22 -14.87
C LYS A 46 -2.66 -18.92 -14.15
N PRO A 47 -3.08 -20.13 -14.59
CA PRO A 47 -4.03 -20.93 -13.81
C PRO A 47 -3.45 -21.17 -12.41
N ALA A 48 -4.32 -21.21 -11.41
CA ALA A 48 -3.98 -21.24 -9.99
C ALA A 48 -3.13 -22.46 -9.55
N GLU A 49 -2.82 -23.39 -10.44
CA GLU A 49 -2.02 -24.59 -10.18
C GLU A 49 -0.56 -24.30 -9.80
N SER A 50 -0.02 -23.11 -10.11
CA SER A 50 1.31 -22.69 -9.65
C SER A 50 1.30 -21.88 -8.35
N ALA A 51 0.13 -21.56 -7.78
CA ALA A 51 0.02 -21.05 -6.42
C ALA A 51 0.03 -22.26 -5.48
N GLY A 52 1.22 -22.81 -5.31
CA GLY A 52 1.44 -24.10 -4.66
C GLY A 52 0.68 -24.23 -3.34
N ARG A 53 0.14 -25.44 -3.15
CA ARG A 53 -0.13 -26.06 -1.84
C ARG A 53 1.00 -25.72 -0.87
N ARG A 54 0.80 -24.73 0.00
CA ARG A 54 1.44 -24.57 1.32
C ARG A 54 0.52 -23.71 2.18
#